data_AF-A0A7S1A6U5-F1
#
_entry.id   AF-A0A7S1A6U5-F1
#
_cell.length_a   1.000
_cell.length_b   1.000
_cell.length_c   1.000
_cell.angle_alpha   90.00
_cell.angle_beta   90.00
_cell.angle_gamma   90.00
#
_symmetry.space_group_name_H-M   'P 1'
#
loop_
_entity.id
_entity.type
_entity.pdbx_description
1 polymer ?
#
loop_
_entity_poly.entity_id
_entity_poly.type
_entity_poly.pdbx_seq_one_letter_code
_entity_poly.pdbx_strand_id
1 'polypeptide(L)'
;MGNHPQRCCYEVYPCQVTKEPLDGVAQRQPKPLCVVGLPLSFTQVAEETPVSEPDCPPDSRGRPSDGRGCDMAHDALLCDSAEYTGEWSGKKRNGRGAQVWPSGARYEGEWLNDRANGFGRYRHPNGYVHEGQWRNGKAHGHGKYTSADGSVFIGQWEDDMQTGDGEEEWPGGDRFKGSYVMNKKHGQGVFEWADGSRYEGSFRHNDIAGVGVYTWPDQRVFTGQWKENCMDGKGFYTWGDGRSYEGEYRMDLKHGHGVFTWADGTSYDGQWRLGKQHGEGVSTVDGVLQRGTWVNGELIASAIGSAVLEKPCS
;
A
#
# COMPACT_ATOMS: atom_id res chain seq x y z
N MET A 1 14.91 -0.79 2.28
CA MET A 1 13.77 0.06 2.66
C MET A 1 12.55 -0.49 1.94
N GLY A 2 11.88 -1.48 2.54
CA GLY A 2 10.69 -2.09 1.93
C GLY A 2 9.52 -1.10 1.99
N ASN A 3 9.05 -0.63 0.84
CA ASN A 3 7.78 0.08 0.72
C ASN A 3 6.66 -0.96 0.82
N HIS A 4 6.40 -1.43 2.05
CA HIS A 4 5.13 -2.08 2.37
C HIS A 4 4.03 -1.03 2.17
N PRO A 5 2.94 -1.33 1.44
CA PRO A 5 1.77 -0.48 1.49
C PRO A 5 1.37 -0.34 2.95
N GLN A 6 1.49 0.87 3.49
CA GLN A 6 1.04 1.12 4.85
C GLN A 6 -0.47 0.93 4.85
N ARG A 7 -0.97 0.11 5.77
CA ARG A 7 -2.41 0.03 6.01
C ARG A 7 -2.84 1.42 6.47
N CYS A 8 -3.85 2.01 5.82
CA CYS A 8 -4.63 3.03 6.52
C CYS A 8 -5.32 2.32 7.68
N CYS A 9 -4.71 2.39 8.86
CA CYS A 9 -5.32 2.02 10.12
C CYS A 9 -5.49 3.30 10.91
N TYR A 10 -6.46 4.14 10.55
CA TYR A 10 -7.17 4.81 11.62
C TYR A 10 -7.88 3.68 12.36
N GLU A 11 -7.45 3.37 13.59
CA GLU A 11 -8.13 2.41 14.43
C GLU A 11 -9.61 2.82 14.53
N VAL A 12 -10.45 2.16 13.74
CA VAL A 12 -11.89 2.27 13.86
C VAL A 12 -12.24 1.47 15.11
N TYR A 13 -12.32 2.15 16.26
CA TYR A 13 -12.94 1.56 17.43
C TYR A 13 -14.33 1.04 17.01
N PRO A 14 -14.64 -0.25 17.25
CA PRO A 14 -15.96 -0.76 16.94
C PRO A 14 -17.02 -0.01 17.75
N CYS A 15 -18.12 0.38 17.11
CA CYS A 15 -19.37 0.72 17.78
C CYS A 15 -19.81 -0.47 18.63
N GLN A 16 -19.41 -0.49 19.91
CA GLN A 16 -19.99 -1.35 20.92
C GLN A 16 -21.32 -0.74 21.34
N VAL A 17 -22.42 -1.34 20.89
CA VAL A 17 -23.74 -1.18 21.52
C VAL A 17 -24.05 -2.50 22.20
N THR A 18 -23.94 -2.52 23.53
CA THR A 18 -24.69 -3.47 24.37
C THR A 18 -25.21 -2.71 25.59
N LYS A 19 -26.54 -2.60 25.68
CA LYS A 19 -27.25 -2.42 26.94
C LYS A 19 -27.69 -3.81 27.38
N GLU A 20 -27.41 -4.18 28.64
CA GLU A 20 -28.35 -4.78 29.60
C GLU A 20 -27.66 -4.89 30.99
N PRO A 21 -28.42 -4.89 32.10
CA PRO A 21 -27.92 -4.50 33.42
C PRO A 21 -27.75 -5.69 34.36
N LEU A 22 -26.68 -5.73 35.18
CA LEU A 22 -26.68 -6.45 36.46
C LEU A 22 -25.71 -5.81 37.46
N ASP A 23 -26.19 -5.74 38.70
CA ASP A 23 -25.58 -5.18 39.90
C ASP A 23 -24.21 -5.78 40.25
N GLY A 24 -23.31 -4.98 40.83
CA GLY A 24 -22.11 -5.50 41.49
C GLY A 24 -20.97 -4.50 41.66
N VAL A 25 -20.92 -3.88 42.84
CA VAL A 25 -19.91 -2.93 43.32
C VAL A 25 -18.47 -3.47 43.26
N ALA A 26 -17.54 -2.69 42.70
CA ALA A 26 -16.18 -2.50 43.26
C ALA A 26 -15.50 -1.24 42.69
N GLN A 27 -15.24 -0.29 43.58
CA GLN A 27 -14.60 1.00 43.35
C GLN A 27 -13.13 0.85 42.92
N ARG A 28 -12.69 1.59 41.89
CA ARG A 28 -11.34 2.18 41.83
C ARG A 28 -11.38 3.55 41.13
N GLN A 29 -10.55 4.44 41.66
CA GLN A 29 -10.52 5.91 41.53
C GLN A 29 -10.18 6.44 40.12
N PRO A 30 -10.54 7.70 39.81
CA PRO A 30 -10.40 8.28 38.48
C PRO A 30 -8.99 8.87 38.24
N LYS A 31 -8.50 8.78 37.00
CA LYS A 31 -7.38 9.58 36.47
C LYS A 31 -7.70 10.01 35.02
N PRO A 32 -7.16 11.14 34.56
CA PRO A 32 -7.96 12.31 34.20
C PRO A 32 -8.50 12.31 32.77
N LEU A 33 -9.62 13.01 32.59
CA LEU A 33 -10.09 13.50 31.30
C LEU A 33 -9.05 14.45 30.68
N CYS A 34 -8.66 14.20 29.44
CA CYS A 34 -8.17 15.26 28.55
C CYS A 34 -9.34 15.81 27.74
N VAL A 35 -9.64 17.08 28.00
CA VAL A 35 -10.64 17.90 27.30
C VAL A 35 -9.95 18.53 26.08
N VAL A 36 -10.51 18.22 24.91
CA VAL A 36 -10.79 19.04 23.71
C VAL A 36 -9.64 19.89 23.10
N GLY A 37 -9.46 19.72 21.77
CA GLY A 37 -8.77 20.70 20.93
C GLY A 37 -9.29 20.68 19.49
N LEU A 38 -10.20 21.61 19.18
CA LEU A 38 -10.51 22.03 17.80
C LEU A 38 -9.26 22.67 17.16
N PRO A 39 -9.05 22.56 15.84
CA PRO A 39 -7.91 23.21 15.21
C PRO A 39 -8.21 24.71 14.98
N LEU A 40 -7.44 25.57 15.64
CA LEU A 40 -7.31 26.99 15.28
C LEU A 40 -6.05 27.19 14.44
N SER A 41 -6.27 27.75 13.25
CA SER A 41 -5.44 28.70 12.49
C SER A 41 -3.92 28.52 12.45
N PHE A 42 -3.45 28.26 11.23
CA PHE A 42 -2.35 28.94 10.54
C PHE A 42 -1.49 29.88 11.40
N THR A 43 -0.29 29.42 11.77
CA THR A 43 0.87 30.30 11.96
C THR A 43 2.11 29.58 11.42
N GLN A 44 2.91 30.33 10.67
CA GLN A 44 4.11 29.98 9.92
C GLN A 44 4.95 28.81 10.47
N VAL A 45 5.19 27.82 9.62
CA VAL A 45 6.35 26.92 9.75
C VAL A 45 7.56 27.71 9.27
N ALA A 46 8.56 27.84 10.14
CA ALA A 46 9.87 28.36 9.78
C ALA A 46 10.51 27.42 8.75
N GLU A 47 11.01 28.00 7.65
CA GLU A 47 11.89 27.33 6.71
C GLU A 47 13.13 26.83 7.45
N GLU A 48 13.23 25.52 7.65
CA GLU A 48 14.51 24.89 7.92
C GLU A 48 15.25 24.79 6.60
N THR A 49 16.24 25.65 6.44
CA THR A 49 17.21 25.66 5.34
C THR A 49 17.84 24.27 5.19
N PRO A 50 17.87 23.68 3.98
CA PRO A 50 18.66 22.48 3.76
C PRO A 50 20.14 22.82 3.97
N VAL A 51 20.79 22.09 4.87
CA VAL A 51 22.24 22.17 5.06
C VAL A 51 22.88 21.71 3.76
N SER A 52 23.38 22.66 2.97
CA SER A 52 24.21 22.43 1.81
C SER A 52 25.55 21.84 2.25
N GLU A 53 25.83 20.61 1.85
CA GLU A 53 27.20 20.08 1.85
C GLU A 53 28.09 20.94 0.93
N PRO A 54 29.38 21.13 1.24
CA PRO A 54 30.24 22.06 0.52
C PRO A 54 30.44 21.64 -0.93
N ASP A 55 30.29 22.61 -1.84
CA ASP A 55 30.57 22.46 -3.26
C ASP A 55 31.98 21.89 -3.50
N CYS A 56 32.06 20.76 -4.20
CA CYS A 56 33.32 20.28 -4.75
C CYS A 56 33.80 21.26 -5.84
N PRO A 57 35.11 21.60 -5.88
CA PRO A 57 35.66 22.46 -6.92
C PRO A 57 35.58 21.79 -8.30
N PRO A 58 35.56 22.56 -9.40
CA PRO A 58 35.39 22.01 -10.74
C PRO A 58 36.61 21.19 -11.17
N ASP A 59 36.39 20.07 -11.87
CA ASP A 59 37.43 19.44 -12.70
C ASP A 59 37.85 20.43 -13.80
N SER A 60 39.15 20.40 -14.12
CA SER A 60 39.89 21.08 -15.18
C SER A 60 39.29 21.07 -16.61
N ARG A 61 38.07 20.56 -16.81
CA ARG A 61 37.45 20.35 -18.13
C ARG A 61 35.98 20.76 -18.28
N GLY A 62 35.35 21.38 -17.28
CA GLY A 62 34.07 22.12 -17.42
C GLY A 62 32.94 21.43 -18.23
N ARG A 63 32.31 20.37 -17.69
CA ARG A 63 31.03 19.85 -18.20
C ARG A 63 29.97 19.69 -17.09
N PRO A 64 28.67 19.93 -17.38
CA PRO A 64 27.60 19.83 -16.39
C PRO A 64 27.10 18.37 -16.25
N SER A 65 26.58 18.07 -15.05
CA SER A 65 26.12 16.77 -14.58
C SER A 65 24.68 16.45 -15.00
N ASP A 66 24.47 15.25 -15.54
CA ASP A 66 23.18 14.62 -15.77
C ASP A 66 22.95 13.50 -14.74
N GLY A 67 21.91 13.68 -13.92
CA GLY A 67 21.72 12.97 -12.66
C GLY A 67 21.45 11.46 -12.76
N ARG A 68 22.44 10.70 -12.26
CA ARG A 68 22.36 9.53 -11.35
C ARG A 68 21.38 8.40 -11.69
N GLY A 69 21.93 7.37 -12.34
CA GLY A 69 21.63 5.97 -12.09
C GLY A 69 22.94 5.26 -11.72
N CYS A 70 23.03 4.70 -10.51
CA CYS A 70 24.16 3.96 -9.94
C CYS A 70 25.56 4.42 -10.39
N ASP A 71 26.11 5.42 -9.69
CA ASP A 71 27.49 5.86 -9.85
C ASP A 71 28.47 4.71 -9.54
N MET A 72 28.93 4.00 -10.57
CA MET A 72 30.21 3.27 -10.57
C MET A 72 31.42 4.22 -10.53
N ALA A 73 31.33 5.32 -9.77
CA ALA A 73 32.35 6.38 -9.73
C ALA A 73 33.18 6.37 -8.44
N HIS A 74 32.68 5.78 -7.34
CA HIS A 74 33.47 5.64 -6.11
C HIS A 74 34.50 4.49 -6.16
N ASP A 75 34.39 3.60 -7.14
CA ASP A 75 35.25 2.41 -7.34
C ASP A 75 36.23 2.54 -8.53
N ALA A 76 36.35 3.71 -9.14
CA ALA A 76 37.21 3.89 -10.32
C ALA A 76 38.71 3.56 -10.04
N LEU A 77 39.17 3.68 -8.79
CA LEU A 77 40.52 3.29 -8.35
C LEU A 77 40.62 1.81 -7.91
N LEU A 78 39.50 1.12 -7.69
CA LEU A 78 39.44 -0.28 -7.24
C LEU A 78 39.22 -1.26 -8.41
N CYS A 79 38.71 -0.79 -9.55
CA CYS A 79 38.55 -1.58 -10.78
C CYS A 79 39.85 -2.18 -11.30
N ASP A 80 41.00 -1.53 -11.07
CA ASP A 80 42.32 -2.01 -11.52
C ASP A 80 42.78 -3.30 -10.83
N SER A 81 42.11 -3.68 -9.73
CA SER A 81 42.36 -4.93 -8.99
C SER A 81 41.20 -5.93 -9.07
N ALA A 82 40.19 -5.66 -9.89
CA ALA A 82 39.12 -6.61 -10.13
C ALA A 82 39.64 -7.79 -10.97
N GLU A 83 39.50 -8.99 -10.46
CA GLU A 83 39.93 -10.21 -11.14
C GLU A 83 38.85 -10.65 -12.14
N TYR A 84 39.24 -10.88 -13.39
CA TYR A 84 38.35 -11.42 -14.41
C TYR A 84 38.89 -12.73 -14.97
N THR A 85 38.01 -13.73 -15.00
CA THR A 85 38.26 -15.03 -15.64
C THR A 85 37.15 -15.30 -16.63
N GLY A 86 37.48 -15.38 -17.91
CA GLY A 86 36.48 -15.60 -18.95
C GLY A 86 37.01 -15.36 -20.36
N GLU A 87 36.06 -15.32 -21.29
CA GLU A 87 36.31 -15.13 -22.70
C GLU A 87 36.64 -13.65 -23.03
N TRP A 88 37.49 -13.47 -24.04
CA TRP A 88 37.93 -12.16 -24.51
C TRP A 88 37.77 -12.06 -26.03
N SER A 89 37.39 -10.89 -26.50
CA SER A 89 37.49 -10.52 -27.93
C SER A 89 38.34 -9.25 -28.04
N GLY A 90 39.56 -9.42 -28.53
CA GLY A 90 40.59 -8.37 -28.50
C GLY A 90 40.96 -8.01 -27.05
N LYS A 91 40.80 -6.73 -26.69
CA LYS A 91 41.08 -6.21 -25.33
C LYS A 91 39.85 -6.11 -24.44
N LYS A 92 38.69 -6.60 -24.92
CA LYS A 92 37.41 -6.45 -24.25
C LYS A 92 36.85 -7.79 -23.83
N ARG A 93 36.28 -7.85 -22.64
CA ARG A 93 35.53 -9.01 -22.13
C ARG A 93 34.30 -9.23 -23.00
N ASN A 94 34.18 -10.45 -23.53
CA ASN A 94 33.12 -10.83 -24.46
C ASN A 94 32.88 -12.33 -24.35
N GLY A 95 31.62 -12.75 -24.33
CA GLY A 95 31.24 -14.14 -24.08
C GLY A 95 31.06 -14.42 -22.58
N ARG A 96 31.27 -15.64 -22.12
CA ARG A 96 31.05 -16.01 -20.72
C ARG A 96 32.28 -15.68 -19.86
N GLY A 97 32.02 -15.16 -18.66
CA GLY A 97 33.08 -14.93 -17.69
C GLY A 97 32.58 -14.50 -16.33
N ALA A 98 33.50 -14.52 -15.37
CA ALA A 98 33.27 -14.08 -14.00
C ALA A 98 34.21 -12.92 -13.65
N GLN A 99 33.66 -11.88 -13.03
CA GLN A 99 34.42 -10.80 -12.43
C GLN A 99 34.22 -10.82 -10.92
N VAL A 100 35.31 -10.70 -10.17
CA VAL A 100 35.32 -10.50 -8.71
C VAL A 100 35.94 -9.15 -8.43
N TRP A 101 35.23 -8.29 -7.72
CA TRP A 101 35.75 -7.00 -7.29
C TRP A 101 36.41 -7.11 -5.91
N PRO A 102 37.35 -6.22 -5.56
CA PRO A 102 37.99 -6.21 -4.24
C PRO A 102 37.00 -6.04 -3.08
N SER A 103 35.86 -5.42 -3.34
CA SER A 103 34.74 -5.31 -2.39
C SER A 103 34.14 -6.67 -2.00
N GLY A 104 34.44 -7.73 -2.75
CA GLY A 104 33.82 -9.05 -2.64
C GLY A 104 32.58 -9.21 -3.53
N ALA A 105 32.18 -8.17 -4.27
CA ALA A 105 31.13 -8.31 -5.26
C ALA A 105 31.57 -9.31 -6.34
N ARG A 106 30.60 -10.01 -6.94
CA ARG A 106 30.89 -10.98 -8.00
C ARG A 106 29.80 -11.00 -9.06
N TYR A 107 30.20 -10.90 -10.31
CA TYR A 107 29.35 -11.12 -11.47
C TYR A 107 29.81 -12.37 -12.18
N GLU A 108 28.87 -13.18 -12.64
CA GLU A 108 29.14 -14.36 -13.47
C GLU A 108 28.06 -14.45 -14.53
N GLY A 109 28.44 -14.40 -15.80
CA GLY A 109 27.47 -14.38 -16.88
C GLY A 109 28.06 -14.02 -18.23
N GLU A 110 27.18 -13.59 -19.11
CA GLU A 110 27.51 -13.15 -20.46
C GLU A 110 27.98 -11.68 -20.48
N TRP A 111 29.01 -11.43 -21.28
CA TRP A 111 29.65 -10.14 -21.47
C TRP A 111 29.61 -9.74 -22.94
N LEU A 112 29.37 -8.46 -23.20
CA LEU A 112 29.52 -7.85 -24.51
C LEU A 112 30.19 -6.49 -24.35
N ASN A 113 31.36 -6.33 -24.97
CA ASN A 113 32.12 -5.08 -24.95
C ASN A 113 32.35 -4.53 -23.52
N ASP A 114 32.86 -5.37 -22.61
CA ASP A 114 33.13 -5.04 -21.21
C ASP A 114 31.92 -4.76 -20.33
N ARG A 115 30.71 -5.05 -20.81
CA ARG A 115 29.46 -4.88 -20.05
C ARG A 115 28.75 -6.21 -19.89
N ALA A 116 28.12 -6.42 -18.73
CA ALA A 116 27.15 -7.51 -18.55
C ALA A 116 26.05 -7.38 -19.61
N ASN A 117 25.82 -8.45 -20.38
CA ASN A 117 24.89 -8.45 -21.49
C ASN A 117 24.49 -9.89 -21.85
N GLY A 118 23.20 -10.22 -21.77
CA GLY A 118 22.72 -11.61 -21.81
C GLY A 118 22.35 -12.09 -20.40
N PHE A 119 22.44 -13.39 -20.12
CA PHE A 119 22.13 -13.91 -18.79
C PHE A 119 23.33 -13.87 -17.85
N GLY A 120 23.07 -13.57 -16.58
CA GLY A 120 24.11 -13.57 -15.55
C GLY A 120 23.58 -13.41 -14.14
N ARG A 121 24.46 -13.65 -13.19
CA ARG A 121 24.22 -13.53 -11.76
C ARG A 121 25.22 -12.58 -11.12
N TYR A 122 24.70 -11.55 -10.48
CA TYR A 122 25.43 -10.62 -9.64
C TYR A 122 25.17 -10.90 -8.16
N ARG A 123 26.23 -10.96 -7.36
CA ARG A 123 26.18 -11.09 -5.91
C ARG A 123 26.89 -9.88 -5.30
N HIS A 124 26.18 -9.17 -4.43
CA HIS A 124 26.74 -8.04 -3.70
C HIS A 124 27.19 -8.48 -2.30
N PRO A 125 28.25 -7.88 -1.72
CA PRO A 125 28.75 -8.23 -0.39
C PRO A 125 27.73 -8.05 0.75
N ASN A 126 26.79 -7.12 0.59
CA ASN A 126 25.69 -6.91 1.55
C ASN A 126 24.64 -8.03 1.55
N GLY A 127 24.76 -9.03 0.67
CA GLY A 127 23.88 -10.19 0.61
C GLY A 127 22.85 -10.17 -0.51
N TYR A 128 22.60 -9.03 -1.18
CA TYR A 128 21.65 -9.07 -2.31
C TYR A 128 22.24 -9.80 -3.53
N VAL A 129 21.37 -10.47 -4.27
CA VAL A 129 21.68 -11.25 -5.46
C VAL A 129 20.69 -10.88 -6.55
N HIS A 130 21.19 -10.62 -7.76
CA HIS A 130 20.35 -10.52 -8.96
C HIS A 130 20.77 -11.60 -9.94
N GLU A 131 19.82 -12.39 -10.42
CA GLU A 131 20.01 -13.46 -11.40
C GLU A 131 19.00 -13.29 -12.53
N GLY A 132 19.46 -13.03 -13.74
CA GLY A 132 18.55 -12.75 -14.83
C GLY A 132 19.24 -12.21 -16.07
N GLN A 133 18.44 -11.55 -16.90
CA GLN A 133 18.88 -10.88 -18.10
C GLN A 133 19.54 -9.52 -17.76
N TRP A 134 20.55 -9.19 -18.57
CA TRP A 134 21.36 -7.98 -18.46
C TRP A 134 21.47 -7.34 -19.82
N ARG A 135 21.49 -6.01 -19.85
CA ARG A 135 21.71 -5.22 -21.05
C ARG A 135 22.57 -4.01 -20.68
N ASN A 136 23.73 -3.88 -21.33
CA ASN A 136 24.64 -2.76 -21.12
C ASN A 136 25.05 -2.52 -19.66
N GLY A 137 25.23 -3.59 -18.89
CA GLY A 137 25.63 -3.50 -17.48
C GLY A 137 24.48 -3.37 -16.48
N LYS A 138 23.24 -3.29 -16.96
CA LYS A 138 22.03 -3.12 -16.12
C LYS A 138 21.14 -4.36 -16.17
N ALA A 139 20.42 -4.64 -15.09
CA ALA A 139 19.34 -5.61 -15.09
C ALA A 139 18.26 -5.18 -16.08
N HIS A 140 17.83 -6.13 -16.91
CA HIS A 140 16.87 -5.89 -17.98
C HIS A 140 16.11 -7.18 -18.30
N GLY A 141 14.94 -7.11 -18.91
CA GLY A 141 14.16 -8.30 -19.27
C GLY A 141 13.70 -9.06 -18.03
N HIS A 142 13.80 -10.39 -17.98
CA HIS A 142 13.35 -11.16 -16.82
C HIS A 142 14.49 -11.48 -15.85
N GLY A 143 14.21 -11.36 -14.55
CA GLY A 143 15.19 -11.65 -13.51
C GLY A 143 14.58 -11.90 -12.14
N LYS A 144 15.35 -12.62 -11.32
CA LYS A 144 15.11 -12.85 -9.90
C LYS A 144 16.07 -11.98 -9.10
N TYR A 145 15.53 -11.14 -8.24
CA TYR A 145 16.26 -10.40 -7.23
C TYR A 145 15.98 -11.00 -5.86
N THR A 146 17.02 -11.22 -5.07
CA THR A 146 16.94 -11.58 -3.67
C THR A 146 17.65 -10.50 -2.89
N SER A 147 16.96 -9.81 -2.02
CA SER A 147 17.53 -8.73 -1.21
C SER A 147 18.42 -9.29 -0.09
N ALA A 148 19.10 -8.39 0.62
CA ALA A 148 19.80 -8.74 1.86
C ALA A 148 18.86 -9.14 3.02
N ASP A 149 17.61 -8.65 3.03
CA ASP A 149 16.61 -8.99 4.06
C ASP A 149 15.89 -10.32 3.78
N GLY A 150 16.14 -10.94 2.62
CA GLY A 150 15.55 -12.20 2.21
C GLY A 150 14.28 -12.05 1.37
N SER A 151 13.79 -10.83 1.12
CA SER A 151 12.73 -10.61 0.13
C SER A 151 13.17 -11.03 -1.27
N VAL A 152 12.24 -11.61 -2.02
CA VAL A 152 12.47 -12.15 -3.36
C VAL A 152 11.52 -11.48 -4.32
N PHE A 153 12.04 -10.88 -5.38
CA PHE A 153 11.28 -10.41 -6.53
C PHE A 153 11.60 -11.25 -7.76
N ILE A 154 10.58 -11.67 -8.50
CA ILE A 154 10.71 -12.35 -9.78
C ILE A 154 9.81 -11.63 -10.78
N GLY A 155 10.40 -11.05 -11.82
CA GLY A 155 9.60 -10.27 -12.77
C GLY A 155 10.44 -9.60 -13.85
N GLN A 156 9.83 -8.59 -14.47
CA GLN A 156 10.45 -7.82 -15.53
C GLN A 156 11.27 -6.63 -14.99
N TRP A 157 12.32 -6.28 -15.73
CA TRP A 157 13.30 -5.25 -15.41
C TRP A 157 13.58 -4.38 -16.63
N GLU A 158 13.70 -3.08 -16.42
CA GLU A 158 14.17 -2.11 -17.40
C GLU A 158 15.20 -1.20 -16.73
N ASP A 159 16.44 -1.25 -17.21
CA ASP A 159 17.53 -0.38 -16.75
C ASP A 159 17.66 -0.30 -15.21
N ASP A 160 17.78 -1.47 -14.57
CA ASP A 160 17.86 -1.67 -13.11
C ASP A 160 16.56 -1.38 -12.32
N MET A 161 15.44 -1.15 -13.01
CA MET A 161 14.14 -0.91 -12.37
C MET A 161 13.15 -2.03 -12.65
N GLN A 162 12.44 -2.47 -11.61
CA GLN A 162 11.28 -3.35 -11.76
C GLN A 162 10.22 -2.65 -12.60
N THR A 163 9.69 -3.37 -13.58
CA THR A 163 8.66 -2.92 -14.52
C THR A 163 7.76 -4.09 -14.89
N GLY A 164 6.69 -3.84 -15.65
CA GLY A 164 5.81 -4.88 -16.16
C GLY A 164 5.24 -5.76 -15.04
N ASP A 165 5.05 -7.04 -15.29
CA ASP A 165 4.52 -7.95 -14.28
C ASP A 165 5.65 -8.54 -13.42
N GLY A 166 5.36 -8.69 -12.12
CA GLY A 166 6.26 -9.28 -11.16
C GLY A 166 5.55 -9.87 -9.95
N GLU A 167 6.26 -10.76 -9.28
CA GLU A 167 5.89 -11.36 -8.00
C GLU A 167 6.95 -11.01 -6.96
N GLU A 168 6.52 -10.53 -5.80
CA GLU A 168 7.37 -10.17 -4.68
C GLU A 168 6.91 -10.93 -3.43
N GLU A 169 7.83 -11.62 -2.77
CA GLU A 169 7.59 -12.38 -1.54
C GLU A 169 8.53 -11.88 -0.46
N TRP A 170 8.00 -11.64 0.74
CA TRP A 170 8.79 -11.23 1.90
C TRP A 170 8.92 -12.39 2.88
N PRO A 171 10.02 -12.48 3.66
CA PRO A 171 10.22 -13.55 4.63
C PRO A 171 9.10 -13.70 5.67
N GLY A 172 8.34 -12.63 5.92
CA GLY A 172 7.19 -12.62 6.82
C GLY A 172 5.95 -13.36 6.28
N GLY A 173 5.94 -13.76 5.00
CA GLY A 173 4.80 -14.41 4.35
C GLY A 173 3.88 -13.46 3.58
N ASP A 174 4.14 -12.15 3.62
CA ASP A 174 3.50 -11.21 2.69
C ASP A 174 3.89 -11.56 1.25
N ARG A 175 2.97 -11.38 0.32
CA ARG A 175 3.18 -11.61 -1.11
C ARG A 175 2.42 -10.59 -1.96
N PHE A 176 3.05 -10.14 -3.02
CA PHE A 176 2.42 -9.34 -4.05
C PHE A 176 2.62 -9.99 -5.42
N LYS A 177 1.57 -9.96 -6.23
CA LYS A 177 1.62 -10.32 -7.65
C LYS A 177 0.88 -9.26 -8.44
N GLY A 178 1.56 -8.61 -9.37
CA GLY A 178 0.93 -7.57 -10.18
C GLY A 178 1.92 -6.75 -10.98
N SER A 179 1.46 -5.60 -11.43
CA SER A 179 2.24 -4.74 -12.30
C SER A 179 3.08 -3.71 -11.53
N TYR A 180 4.24 -3.38 -12.11
CA TYR A 180 5.24 -2.46 -11.60
C TYR A 180 5.56 -1.39 -12.65
N VAL A 181 5.83 -0.18 -12.20
CA VAL A 181 6.39 0.91 -12.99
C VAL A 181 7.47 1.60 -12.16
N MET A 182 8.71 1.61 -12.65
CA MET A 182 9.85 2.27 -12.00
C MET A 182 9.99 1.89 -10.51
N ASN A 183 10.09 0.58 -10.22
CA ASN A 183 10.21 0.05 -8.85
C ASN A 183 8.98 0.25 -7.94
N LYS A 184 7.83 0.65 -8.48
CA LYS A 184 6.60 0.85 -7.70
C LYS A 184 5.46 0.01 -8.23
N LYS A 185 4.71 -0.63 -7.32
CA LYS A 185 3.44 -1.30 -7.63
C LYS A 185 2.50 -0.28 -8.27
N HIS A 186 2.01 -0.59 -9.46
CA HIS A 186 1.22 0.32 -10.27
C HIS A 186 0.38 -0.47 -11.27
N GLY A 187 -0.90 -0.13 -11.43
CA GLY A 187 -1.82 -0.91 -12.28
C GLY A 187 -2.56 -1.96 -11.46
N GLN A 188 -2.82 -3.14 -12.00
CA GLN A 188 -3.55 -4.19 -11.28
C GLN A 188 -2.60 -5.07 -10.46
N GLY A 189 -3.08 -5.59 -9.35
CA GLY A 189 -2.33 -6.55 -8.55
C GLY A 189 -3.17 -7.21 -7.46
N VAL A 190 -2.56 -8.22 -6.86
CA VAL A 190 -3.05 -8.94 -5.69
C VAL A 190 -1.99 -8.84 -4.61
N PHE A 191 -2.38 -8.36 -3.43
CA PHE A 191 -1.55 -8.37 -2.23
C PHE A 191 -2.16 -9.33 -1.21
N GLU A 192 -1.37 -10.28 -0.73
CA GLU A 192 -1.71 -11.25 0.29
C GLU A 192 -0.84 -10.95 1.50
N TRP A 193 -1.44 -10.63 2.64
CA TRP A 193 -0.69 -10.39 3.89
C TRP A 193 -0.56 -11.68 4.67
N ALA A 194 0.52 -11.78 5.44
CA ALA A 194 0.79 -12.92 6.32
C ALA A 194 -0.31 -13.16 7.38
N ASP A 195 -1.09 -12.14 7.73
CA ASP A 195 -2.23 -12.27 8.65
C ASP A 195 -3.47 -12.90 8.01
N GLY A 196 -3.43 -13.22 6.72
CA GLY A 196 -4.53 -13.79 5.95
C GLY A 196 -5.42 -12.76 5.26
N SER A 197 -5.15 -11.45 5.44
CA SER A 197 -5.84 -10.42 4.66
C SER A 197 -5.45 -10.52 3.18
N ARG A 198 -6.33 -10.09 2.29
CA ARG A 198 -6.08 -10.08 0.85
C ARG A 198 -6.70 -8.85 0.20
N TYR A 199 -5.97 -8.22 -0.70
CA TYR A 199 -6.45 -7.17 -1.57
C TYR A 199 -6.26 -7.56 -3.03
N GLU A 200 -7.26 -7.33 -3.85
CA GLU A 200 -7.19 -7.47 -5.30
C GLU A 200 -7.80 -6.24 -5.96
N GLY A 201 -7.00 -5.53 -6.75
CA GLY A 201 -7.46 -4.31 -7.39
C GLY A 201 -6.31 -3.45 -7.88
N SER A 202 -6.55 -2.14 -7.89
CA SER A 202 -5.62 -1.19 -8.49
C SER A 202 -4.61 -0.64 -7.48
N PHE A 203 -3.41 -0.39 -7.97
CA PHE A 203 -2.29 0.19 -7.23
C PHE A 203 -1.79 1.43 -7.97
N ARG A 204 -1.33 2.42 -7.21
CA ARG A 204 -0.68 3.60 -7.76
C ARG A 204 0.47 4.00 -6.84
N HIS A 205 1.69 3.89 -7.36
CA HIS A 205 2.91 4.30 -6.64
C HIS A 205 3.11 3.60 -5.29
N ASN A 206 2.82 2.30 -5.22
CA ASN A 206 2.79 1.44 -4.02
C ASN A 206 1.52 1.54 -3.16
N ASP A 207 0.65 2.50 -3.40
CA ASP A 207 -0.60 2.62 -2.64
C ASP A 207 -1.72 1.82 -3.28
N ILE A 208 -2.58 1.24 -2.46
CA ILE A 208 -3.91 0.76 -2.88
C ILE A 208 -4.73 1.97 -3.33
N ALA A 209 -5.28 1.89 -4.53
CA ALA A 209 -5.98 3.00 -5.17
C ALA A 209 -7.04 2.50 -6.17
N GLY A 210 -7.86 3.40 -6.70
CA GLY A 210 -8.81 3.05 -7.76
C GLY A 210 -9.91 2.12 -7.24
N VAL A 211 -10.20 1.03 -7.94
CA VAL A 211 -11.22 0.05 -7.53
C VAL A 211 -10.54 -1.25 -7.12
N GLY A 212 -11.06 -1.88 -6.06
CA GLY A 212 -10.59 -3.18 -5.60
C GLY A 212 -11.45 -3.81 -4.51
N VAL A 213 -11.12 -5.04 -4.19
CA VAL A 213 -11.73 -5.87 -3.16
C VAL A 213 -10.70 -6.13 -2.07
N TYR A 214 -11.04 -5.83 -0.83
CA TYR A 214 -10.26 -6.21 0.35
C TYR A 214 -11.06 -7.22 1.17
N THR A 215 -10.44 -8.35 1.47
CA THR A 215 -10.96 -9.42 2.32
C THR A 215 -10.12 -9.51 3.58
N TRP A 216 -10.76 -9.42 4.74
CA TRP A 216 -10.10 -9.61 6.03
C TRP A 216 -10.24 -11.07 6.51
N PRO A 217 -9.35 -11.53 7.41
CA PRO A 217 -9.42 -12.87 7.98
C PRO A 217 -10.71 -13.16 8.77
N ASP A 218 -11.34 -12.12 9.30
CA ASP A 218 -12.60 -12.20 10.06
C ASP A 218 -13.85 -12.15 9.16
N GLN A 219 -13.69 -12.51 7.87
CA GLN A 219 -14.75 -12.59 6.85
C GLN A 219 -15.39 -11.25 6.48
N ARG A 220 -14.83 -10.14 6.96
CA ARG A 220 -15.17 -8.82 6.42
C ARG A 220 -14.72 -8.75 4.96
N VAL A 221 -15.52 -8.09 4.13
CA VAL A 221 -15.18 -7.82 2.72
C VAL A 221 -15.61 -6.40 2.36
N PHE A 222 -14.72 -5.66 1.72
CA PHE A 222 -15.01 -4.35 1.14
C PHE A 222 -14.75 -4.42 -0.36
N THR A 223 -15.74 -4.02 -1.15
CA THR A 223 -15.63 -3.85 -2.60
C THR A 223 -15.93 -2.40 -2.93
N GLY A 224 -14.97 -1.65 -3.46
CA GLY A 224 -15.22 -0.24 -3.72
C GLY A 224 -14.01 0.56 -4.14
N GLN A 225 -14.13 1.88 -3.98
CA GLN A 225 -13.13 2.86 -4.33
C GLN A 225 -12.11 3.06 -3.20
N TRP A 226 -10.86 3.20 -3.60
CA TRP A 226 -9.70 3.36 -2.74
C TRP A 226 -8.87 4.56 -3.18
N LYS A 227 -8.30 5.25 -2.21
CA LYS A 227 -7.35 6.35 -2.43
C LYS A 227 -6.33 6.35 -1.30
N GLU A 228 -5.04 6.34 -1.67
CA GLU A 228 -3.93 6.46 -0.72
C GLU A 228 -4.04 5.45 0.44
N ASN A 229 -4.36 4.19 0.11
CA ASN A 229 -4.57 3.06 1.04
C ASN A 229 -5.85 3.10 1.88
N CYS A 230 -6.72 4.09 1.70
CA CYS A 230 -7.96 4.25 2.46
C CYS A 230 -9.19 3.99 1.56
N MET A 231 -10.29 3.50 2.15
CA MET A 231 -11.60 3.48 1.50
C MET A 231 -12.08 4.92 1.31
N ASP A 232 -12.26 5.34 0.05
CA ASP A 232 -12.61 6.71 -0.30
C ASP A 232 -13.41 6.74 -1.60
N GLY A 233 -14.63 7.27 -1.55
CA GLY A 233 -15.62 7.18 -2.62
C GLY A 233 -16.68 6.11 -2.36
N LYS A 234 -17.24 5.51 -3.41
CA LYS A 234 -18.33 4.53 -3.25
C LYS A 234 -17.81 3.13 -2.92
N GLY A 235 -18.51 2.41 -2.05
CA GLY A 235 -18.18 1.03 -1.73
C GLY A 235 -19.31 0.24 -1.05
N PHE A 236 -19.11 -1.07 -1.02
CA PHE A 236 -19.97 -2.05 -0.37
C PHE A 236 -19.14 -2.85 0.62
N TYR A 237 -19.53 -2.81 1.89
CA TYR A 237 -18.86 -3.48 3.01
C TYR A 237 -19.81 -4.51 3.61
N THR A 238 -19.42 -5.78 3.62
CA THR A 238 -20.11 -6.86 4.34
C THR A 238 -19.31 -7.34 5.55
N TRP A 239 -20.04 -7.77 6.58
CA TRP A 239 -19.50 -8.48 7.74
C TRP A 239 -19.99 -9.92 7.74
N GLY A 240 -19.21 -10.85 8.32
CA GLY A 240 -19.56 -12.27 8.38
C GLY A 240 -20.84 -12.59 9.18
N ASP A 241 -21.34 -11.63 9.98
CA ASP A 241 -22.60 -11.74 10.72
C ASP A 241 -23.83 -11.31 9.91
N GLY A 242 -23.67 -11.00 8.62
CA GLY A 242 -24.76 -10.61 7.73
C GLY A 242 -25.05 -9.11 7.70
N ARG A 243 -24.36 -8.29 8.52
CA ARG A 243 -24.43 -6.83 8.37
C ARG A 243 -23.84 -6.40 7.04
N SER A 244 -24.33 -5.28 6.50
CA SER A 244 -23.76 -4.65 5.33
C SER A 244 -23.89 -3.13 5.34
N TYR A 245 -23.05 -2.47 4.56
CA TYR A 245 -23.14 -1.05 4.25
C TYR A 245 -22.86 -0.82 2.77
N GLU A 246 -23.76 -0.14 2.09
CA GLU A 246 -23.57 0.34 0.72
C GLU A 246 -23.67 1.86 0.71
N GLY A 247 -22.59 2.56 0.34
CA GLY A 247 -22.60 4.01 0.38
C GLY A 247 -21.25 4.65 0.11
N GLU A 248 -21.15 5.91 0.50
CA GLU A 248 -19.93 6.70 0.35
C GLU A 248 -19.00 6.57 1.57
N TYR A 249 -17.71 6.66 1.30
CA TYR A 249 -16.62 6.62 2.26
C TYR A 249 -15.72 7.83 2.06
N ARG A 250 -15.09 8.28 3.15
CA ARG A 250 -14.02 9.27 3.13
C ARG A 250 -13.02 8.92 4.23
N MET A 251 -11.77 8.65 3.87
CA MET A 251 -10.72 8.23 4.80
C MET A 251 -11.21 7.11 5.75
N ASP A 252 -11.68 6.01 5.17
CA ASP A 252 -12.20 4.82 5.87
C ASP A 252 -13.53 4.98 6.63
N LEU A 253 -14.05 6.20 6.72
CA LEU A 253 -15.29 6.48 7.45
C LEU A 253 -16.47 6.57 6.50
N LYS A 254 -17.59 5.94 6.89
CA LYS A 254 -18.90 6.15 6.25
C LYS A 254 -19.20 7.65 6.19
N HIS A 255 -19.55 8.13 5.01
CA HIS A 255 -19.78 9.53 4.71
C HIS A 255 -20.88 9.67 3.65
N GLY A 256 -21.31 10.90 3.35
CA GLY A 256 -22.26 11.14 2.25
C GLY A 256 -23.59 10.44 2.49
N HIS A 257 -24.11 9.74 1.48
CA HIS A 257 -25.33 8.93 1.60
C HIS A 257 -25.00 7.43 1.60
N GLY A 258 -25.76 6.63 2.35
CA GLY A 258 -25.60 5.18 2.32
C GLY A 258 -26.64 4.42 3.13
N VAL A 259 -26.76 3.14 2.79
CA VAL A 259 -27.67 2.18 3.42
C VAL A 259 -26.87 1.25 4.31
N PHE A 260 -27.19 1.19 5.60
CA PHE A 260 -26.68 0.18 6.51
C PHE A 260 -27.77 -0.84 6.81
N THR A 261 -27.48 -2.12 6.63
CA THR A 261 -28.39 -3.22 6.96
C THR A 261 -27.83 -4.01 8.13
N TRP A 262 -28.64 -4.20 9.17
CA TRP A 262 -28.30 -5.02 10.32
C TRP A 262 -28.60 -6.50 10.06
N ALA A 263 -28.05 -7.39 10.89
CA ALA A 263 -28.19 -8.84 10.74
C ALA A 263 -29.66 -9.32 10.88
N ASP A 264 -30.50 -8.57 11.58
CA ASP A 264 -31.94 -8.84 11.73
C ASP A 264 -32.77 -8.36 10.52
N GLY A 265 -32.14 -7.77 9.50
CA GLY A 265 -32.79 -7.21 8.31
C GLY A 265 -33.33 -5.80 8.50
N THR A 266 -33.21 -5.20 9.69
CA THR A 266 -33.47 -3.76 9.85
C THR A 266 -32.45 -2.96 9.05
N SER A 267 -32.78 -1.73 8.69
CA SER A 267 -31.92 -0.91 7.84
C SER A 267 -32.00 0.57 8.18
N TYR A 268 -30.98 1.32 7.79
CA TYR A 268 -30.95 2.77 7.81
C TYR A 268 -30.46 3.26 6.47
N ASP A 269 -31.31 3.96 5.76
CA ASP A 269 -31.04 4.62 4.49
C ASP A 269 -31.00 6.15 4.72
N GLY A 270 -29.82 6.76 4.66
CA GLY A 270 -29.71 8.19 4.94
C GLY A 270 -28.29 8.74 4.88
N GLN A 271 -28.10 9.93 5.46
CA GLN A 271 -26.80 10.59 5.44
C GLN A 271 -25.86 10.07 6.55
N TRP A 272 -24.56 10.11 6.26
CA TRP A 272 -23.49 9.68 7.13
C TRP A 272 -22.42 10.77 7.23
N ARG A 273 -21.89 10.96 8.43
CA ARG A 273 -20.79 11.88 8.68
C ARG A 273 -19.86 11.31 9.75
N LEU A 274 -18.59 11.17 9.40
CA LEU A 274 -17.53 10.65 10.29
C LEU A 274 -17.91 9.30 10.90
N GLY A 275 -18.45 8.39 10.08
CA GLY A 275 -18.82 7.04 10.50
C GLY A 275 -20.17 6.91 11.20
N LYS A 276 -20.88 8.02 11.44
CA LYS A 276 -22.15 8.06 12.20
C LYS A 276 -23.32 8.52 11.33
N GLN A 277 -24.51 8.01 11.62
CA GLN A 277 -25.77 8.49 11.01
C GLN A 277 -25.93 9.98 11.25
N HIS A 278 -26.36 10.70 10.23
CA HIS A 278 -26.51 12.15 10.27
C HIS A 278 -27.62 12.61 9.32
N GLY A 279 -28.09 13.85 9.46
CA GLY A 279 -29.06 14.45 8.56
C GLY A 279 -30.37 13.66 8.46
N GLU A 280 -31.02 13.74 7.30
CA GLU A 280 -32.26 13.02 7.06
C GLU A 280 -32.01 11.55 6.72
N GLY A 281 -32.90 10.67 7.17
CA GLY A 281 -32.86 9.25 6.84
C GLY A 281 -34.18 8.51 7.06
N VAL A 282 -34.18 7.24 6.69
CA VAL A 282 -35.28 6.30 6.88
C VAL A 282 -34.71 5.05 7.56
N SER A 283 -35.20 4.71 8.75
CA SER A 283 -34.85 3.47 9.43
C SER A 283 -36.01 2.48 9.40
N THR A 284 -35.72 1.20 9.27
CA THR A 284 -36.71 0.13 9.48
C THR A 284 -36.66 -0.31 10.94
N VAL A 285 -37.76 -0.16 11.67
CA VAL A 285 -37.91 -0.62 13.07
C VAL A 285 -39.14 -1.53 13.12
N ASP A 286 -38.96 -2.79 13.53
CA ASP A 286 -40.03 -3.80 13.57
C ASP A 286 -40.79 -3.95 12.23
N GLY A 287 -40.08 -3.81 11.11
CA GLY A 287 -40.65 -3.87 9.76
C GLY A 287 -41.36 -2.59 9.31
N VAL A 288 -41.43 -1.55 10.13
CA VAL A 288 -42.04 -0.26 9.82
C VAL A 288 -40.97 0.76 9.46
N LEU A 289 -41.21 1.52 8.39
CA LEU A 289 -40.33 2.61 7.97
C LEU A 289 -40.57 3.86 8.83
N GLN A 290 -39.52 4.36 9.47
CA GLN A 290 -39.52 5.57 10.27
C GLN A 290 -38.59 6.62 9.65
N ARG A 291 -39.14 7.77 9.29
CA ARG A 291 -38.37 8.92 8.80
C ARG A 291 -37.92 9.78 9.97
N GLY A 292 -36.76 10.40 9.86
CA GLY A 292 -36.29 11.32 10.89
C GLY A 292 -35.01 12.07 10.55
N THR A 293 -34.54 12.82 11.53
CA THR A 293 -33.28 13.55 11.47
C THR A 293 -32.32 12.99 12.53
N TRP A 294 -31.08 12.70 12.13
CA TRP A 294 -30.02 12.15 12.97
C TRP A 294 -28.89 13.15 13.21
N VAL A 295 -28.34 13.16 14.42
CA VAL A 295 -27.12 13.90 14.76
C VAL A 295 -26.18 12.98 15.52
N ASN A 296 -25.00 12.73 14.95
CA ASN A 296 -23.95 11.91 15.57
C ASN A 296 -24.42 10.51 16.00
N GLY A 297 -25.29 9.87 15.21
CA GLY A 297 -25.83 8.54 15.50
C GLY A 297 -27.11 8.54 16.33
N GLU A 298 -27.59 9.69 16.79
CA GLU A 298 -28.81 9.80 17.60
C GLU A 298 -29.96 10.39 16.79
N LEU A 299 -31.12 9.74 16.85
CA LEU A 299 -32.37 10.24 16.26
C LEU A 299 -32.91 11.40 17.12
N ILE A 300 -32.97 12.61 16.57
CA ILE A 300 -33.40 13.81 17.30
C ILE A 300 -34.84 14.23 17.00
N ALA A 301 -35.37 13.85 15.83
CA ALA A 301 -36.75 14.11 15.44
C ALA A 301 -37.23 12.97 14.53
N SER A 302 -38.46 12.50 14.73
CA SER A 302 -39.03 11.45 13.87
C SER A 302 -40.43 11.80 13.39
N ALA A 303 -40.71 11.50 12.13
CA ALA A 303 -42.04 11.47 11.56
C ALA A 303 -42.42 9.99 11.41
N ILE A 304 -43.40 9.54 12.21
CA ILE A 304 -43.96 8.19 12.05
C ILE A 304 -44.78 8.19 10.77
N GLY A 305 -44.24 7.62 9.70
CA GLY A 305 -44.98 7.37 8.48
C GLY A 305 -45.76 6.07 8.63
N SER A 306 -47.05 6.16 8.94
CA SER A 306 -47.98 5.02 8.90
C SER A 306 -48.15 4.53 7.45
N ALA A 307 -47.21 3.73 6.96
CA ALA A 307 -47.37 3.00 5.70
C ALA A 307 -47.38 1.50 6.04
N VAL A 308 -48.56 1.00 6.37
CA VAL A 308 -48.84 -0.44 6.42
C VAL A 308 -48.66 -0.97 5.00
N LEU A 309 -47.81 -1.98 4.82
CA LEU A 309 -47.78 -2.78 3.61
C LEU A 309 -49.16 -3.46 3.48
N GLU A 310 -50.07 -2.86 2.73
CA GLU A 310 -51.29 -3.55 2.32
C GLU A 310 -50.88 -4.73 1.44
N LYS A 311 -51.03 -5.95 1.97
CA LYS A 311 -51.00 -7.15 1.15
C LYS A 311 -52.14 -7.05 0.13
N PRO A 312 -51.89 -7.17 -1.19
CA PRO A 312 -52.98 -7.28 -2.14
C PRO A 312 -53.77 -8.54 -1.80
N CYS A 313 -55.07 -8.36 -1.58
CA CYS A 313 -56.00 -9.46 -1.41
C CYS A 313 -56.14 -10.18 -2.77
N SER A 314 -55.84 -11.48 -2.79
CA SER A 314 -56.18 -12.39 -3.90
C SER A 314 -56.52 -13.76 -3.34
#